data_AF-A0A3A4VLU1-F1
#
_entry.id   AF-A0A3A4VLU1-F1
#
_cell.length_a   1.000
_cell.length_b   1.000
_cell.length_c   1.000
_cell.angle_alpha   90.00
_cell.angle_beta   90.00
_cell.angle_gamma   90.00
#
_symmetry.space_group_name_H-M   'P 1'
#
loop_
_entity.id
_entity.type
_entity.pdbx_description
1 polymer ?
#
loop_
_entity_poly.entity_id
_entity_poly.type
_entity_poly.pdbx_seq_one_letter_code
_entity_poly.pdbx_strand_id
1 'polypeptide(L)'
;DWPEFNEKLIDNKLEKEMSSAMELASVIHALRKQAGVKVRIPLKKLSYKGSIELPKDIEKIVLDEVNVYSISYEGKNEQDNYSVIGDTTEKNQDIKAGEARDIIRKIQGERKLLGTKLNEKVNAVLESWPVEFEEEIKKKALINNLEKGKEFKVTKIQS
;
A
#
# COMPACT_ATOMS: atom_id res chain seq x y z
N ASP A 1 33.41 -20.10 -5.77
CA ASP A 1 32.99 -19.68 -7.11
C ASP A 1 31.76 -18.82 -7.07
N TRP A 2 31.86 -17.63 -7.66
CA TRP A 2 30.69 -16.82 -7.98
C TRP A 2 30.00 -17.44 -9.21
N PRO A 3 28.66 -17.44 -9.28
CA PRO A 3 27.96 -18.01 -10.42
C PRO A 3 28.28 -17.22 -11.69
N GLU A 4 28.61 -17.94 -12.77
CA GLU A 4 28.78 -17.35 -14.08
C GLU A 4 27.44 -16.87 -14.63
N PHE A 5 27.47 -15.70 -15.27
CA PHE A 5 26.33 -15.06 -15.89
C PHE A 5 25.75 -15.93 -17.01
N ASN A 6 24.44 -16.17 -16.98
CA ASN A 6 23.75 -16.98 -17.98
C ASN A 6 22.87 -16.10 -18.88
N GLU A 7 23.37 -15.81 -20.07
CA GLU A 7 22.66 -15.00 -21.09
C GLU A 7 21.27 -15.53 -21.45
N LYS A 8 20.99 -16.83 -21.25
CA LYS A 8 19.68 -17.43 -21.56
C LYS A 8 18.57 -17.03 -20.58
N LEU A 9 18.92 -16.43 -19.44
CA LEU A 9 17.95 -15.93 -18.46
C LEU A 9 17.55 -14.46 -18.72
N ILE A 10 18.16 -13.78 -19.70
CA ILE A 10 17.82 -12.40 -20.05
C ILE A 10 16.54 -12.39 -20.88
N ASP A 11 15.47 -11.84 -20.32
CA ASP A 11 14.21 -11.61 -21.02
C ASP A 11 14.01 -10.11 -21.25
N ASN A 12 14.46 -9.63 -22.41
CA ASN A 12 14.33 -8.23 -22.83
C ASN A 12 12.87 -7.75 -22.87
N LYS A 13 11.91 -8.66 -23.08
CA LYS A 13 10.49 -8.31 -23.08
C LYS A 13 10.04 -8.01 -21.66
N LEU A 14 10.36 -8.89 -20.72
CA LEU A 14 10.07 -8.71 -19.30
C LEU A 14 10.73 -7.43 -18.76
N GLU A 15 11.98 -7.15 -19.13
CA GLU A 15 12.67 -5.91 -18.75
C GLU A 15 11.91 -4.67 -19.23
N LYS A 16 11.42 -4.68 -20.48
CA LYS A 16 10.63 -3.57 -21.03
C LYS A 16 9.28 -3.40 -20.32
N GLU A 17 8.62 -4.51 -20.00
CA GLU A 17 7.36 -4.49 -19.26
C GLU A 17 7.55 -3.99 -17.81
N MET A 18 8.64 -4.39 -17.14
CA MET A 18 9.01 -3.90 -15.81
C MET A 18 9.40 -2.43 -15.82
N SER A 19 10.16 -1.97 -16.83
CA SER A 19 10.47 -0.56 -17.01
C SER A 19 9.20 0.27 -17.18
N SER A 20 8.25 -0.23 -17.97
CA SER A 20 6.93 0.41 -18.15
C SER A 20 6.13 0.47 -16.85
N ALA A 21 6.16 -0.61 -16.06
CA ALA A 21 5.51 -0.67 -14.76
C ALA A 21 6.09 0.34 -13.76
N MET A 22 7.42 0.48 -13.73
CA MET A 22 8.11 1.48 -12.91
C MET A 22 7.73 2.91 -13.28
N GLU A 23 7.66 3.21 -14.59
CA GLU A 23 7.26 4.52 -15.08
C GLU A 23 5.82 4.85 -14.67
N LEU A 24 4.89 3.90 -14.88
CA LEU A 24 3.50 4.05 -14.46
C LEU A 24 3.38 4.29 -12.95
N ALA A 25 4.08 3.49 -12.14
CA ALA A 25 4.08 3.65 -10.68
C ALA A 25 4.58 5.06 -10.28
N SER A 26 5.65 5.54 -10.91
CA SER A 26 6.19 6.89 -10.70
C SER A 26 5.16 7.98 -10.99
N VAL A 27 4.44 7.87 -12.10
CA VAL A 27 3.38 8.83 -12.47
C VAL A 27 2.22 8.79 -11.48
N ILE A 28 1.81 7.60 -11.01
CA ILE A 28 0.78 7.46 -9.97
C ILE A 28 1.24 8.10 -8.65
N HIS A 29 2.50 7.89 -8.25
CA HIS A 29 3.05 8.53 -7.05
C HIS A 29 3.11 10.06 -7.18
N ALA A 30 3.44 10.58 -8.36
CA ALA A 30 3.42 12.00 -8.64
C ALA A 30 2.00 12.58 -8.51
N LEU A 31 0.99 11.91 -9.09
CA LEU A 31 -0.43 12.28 -8.96
C LEU A 31 -0.85 12.32 -7.49
N ARG A 32 -0.52 11.28 -6.72
CA ARG A 32 -0.81 11.23 -5.27
C ARG A 32 -0.16 12.38 -4.52
N LYS A 33 1.11 12.69 -4.81
CA LYS A 33 1.85 13.79 -4.18
C LYS A 33 1.22 15.13 -4.49
N GLN A 34 0.84 15.37 -5.74
CA GLN A 34 0.18 16.61 -6.17
C GLN A 34 -1.19 16.78 -5.49
N ALA A 35 -1.95 15.69 -5.35
CA ALA A 35 -3.24 15.68 -4.68
C ALA A 35 -3.17 15.62 -3.13
N GLY A 36 -1.98 15.50 -2.55
CA GLY A 36 -1.80 15.36 -1.09
C GLY A 36 -2.30 14.04 -0.51
N VAL A 37 -2.52 13.02 -1.34
CA VAL A 37 -3.05 11.71 -0.91
C VAL A 37 -1.92 10.80 -0.44
N LYS A 38 -1.98 10.37 0.82
CA LYS A 38 -1.00 9.44 1.39
C LYS A 38 -1.13 8.06 0.72
N VAL A 39 0.00 7.44 0.36
CA VAL A 39 0.04 6.07 -0.21
C VAL A 39 -0.65 5.05 0.69
N ARG A 40 -0.66 5.26 2.01
CA ARG A 40 -1.32 4.36 2.97
C ARG A 40 -2.84 4.29 2.81
N ILE A 41 -3.45 5.31 2.20
CA ILE A 41 -4.87 5.32 1.83
C ILE A 41 -5.01 4.64 0.47
N PRO A 42 -5.67 3.47 0.39
CA PRO A 42 -5.93 2.82 -0.88
C PRO A 42 -6.81 3.67 -1.79
N LEU A 43 -6.49 3.69 -3.09
CA LEU A 43 -7.42 4.21 -4.11
C LEU A 43 -8.17 3.04 -4.72
N LYS A 44 -9.47 3.22 -5.00
CA LYS A 44 -10.31 2.14 -5.51
C LYS A 44 -10.03 1.86 -6.99
N LYS A 45 -9.96 2.90 -7.80
CA LYS A 45 -9.73 2.77 -9.24
C LYS A 45 -8.91 3.93 -9.79
N LEU A 46 -7.98 3.62 -10.67
CA LEU A 46 -7.35 4.60 -11.56
C LEU A 46 -7.44 4.11 -13.01
N SER A 47 -7.33 5.03 -13.94
CA SER A 47 -7.13 4.72 -15.35
C SER A 47 -5.76 5.21 -15.79
N TYR A 48 -5.15 4.56 -16.76
CA TYR A 48 -3.88 5.00 -17.33
C TYR A 48 -3.88 4.88 -18.85
N LYS A 49 -3.09 5.75 -19.49
CA LYS A 49 -2.72 5.65 -20.89
C LYS A 49 -1.22 5.45 -20.99
N GLY A 50 -0.79 4.68 -21.96
CA GLY A 50 0.62 4.33 -22.14
C GLY A 50 0.85 3.46 -23.36
N SER A 51 2.12 3.25 -23.69
CA SER A 51 2.54 2.57 -24.92
C SER A 51 2.04 1.13 -25.01
N ILE A 52 1.96 0.44 -23.86
CA ILE A 52 1.49 -0.94 -23.75
C ILE A 52 0.50 -1.10 -22.59
N GLU A 53 -0.40 -2.07 -22.73
CA GLU A 53 -1.15 -2.62 -21.61
C GLU A 53 -0.22 -3.57 -20.83
N LEU A 54 -0.14 -3.39 -19.52
CA LEU A 54 0.70 -4.23 -18.68
C LEU A 54 0.11 -5.65 -18.56
N PRO A 55 0.92 -6.71 -18.65
CA PRO A 55 0.49 -8.05 -18.31
C PRO A 55 -0.03 -8.12 -16.86
N LYS A 56 -1.04 -8.95 -16.59
CA LYS A 56 -1.71 -9.04 -15.29
C LYS A 56 -0.78 -9.24 -14.09
N ASP A 57 0.31 -9.99 -14.27
CA ASP A 57 1.23 -10.25 -13.16
C ASP A 57 2.11 -9.04 -12.83
N ILE A 58 2.46 -8.23 -13.84
CA ILE A 58 3.18 -6.97 -13.67
C ILE A 58 2.23 -5.88 -13.18
N GLU A 59 0.99 -5.87 -13.67
CA GLU A 59 -0.08 -5.00 -13.20
C GLU A 59 -0.28 -5.15 -11.68
N LYS A 60 -0.33 -6.38 -11.16
CA LYS A 60 -0.42 -6.65 -9.72
C LYS A 60 0.73 -6.03 -8.93
N ILE A 61 1.96 -6.12 -9.44
CA ILE A 61 3.13 -5.50 -8.79
C ILE A 61 2.93 -3.98 -8.69
N VAL A 62 2.44 -3.34 -9.75
CA VAL A 62 2.14 -1.91 -9.74
C VAL A 62 1.04 -1.60 -8.71
N LEU A 63 -0.06 -2.36 -8.73
CA LEU A 63 -1.19 -2.18 -7.79
C LEU A 63 -0.75 -2.25 -6.33
N ASP A 64 0.12 -3.20 -5.99
CA ASP A 64 0.68 -3.38 -4.65
C ASP A 64 1.61 -2.22 -4.26
N GLU A 65 2.49 -1.79 -5.17
CA GLU A 65 3.44 -0.68 -4.94
C GLU A 65 2.71 0.65 -4.70
N VAL A 66 1.74 0.97 -5.56
CA VAL A 66 0.99 2.23 -5.48
C VAL A 66 -0.23 2.16 -4.57
N ASN A 67 -0.54 0.98 -4.03
CA ASN A 67 -1.68 0.68 -3.17
C ASN A 67 -3.01 1.15 -3.78
N VAL A 68 -3.36 0.57 -4.92
CA VAL A 68 -4.61 0.83 -5.67
C VAL A 68 -5.31 -0.51 -5.88
N TYR A 69 -6.64 -0.57 -5.76
CA TYR A 69 -7.37 -1.84 -5.93
C TYR A 69 -7.48 -2.27 -7.40
N SER A 70 -7.57 -1.32 -8.33
CA SER A 70 -7.64 -1.62 -9.76
C SER A 70 -7.10 -0.48 -10.61
N ILE A 71 -6.45 -0.83 -11.73
CA ILE A 71 -6.12 0.10 -12.80
C ILE A 71 -6.80 -0.33 -14.10
N SER A 72 -7.12 0.63 -14.97
CA SER A 72 -7.73 0.36 -16.27
C SER A 72 -6.93 1.01 -17.38
N TYR A 73 -6.61 0.24 -18.42
CA TYR A 73 -5.91 0.75 -19.59
C TYR A 73 -6.89 1.42 -20.55
N GLU A 74 -6.67 2.70 -20.84
CA GLU A 74 -7.51 3.54 -21.72
C GLU A 74 -6.86 3.78 -23.10
N GLY A 75 -5.85 2.99 -23.44
CA GLY A 75 -5.18 3.05 -24.74
C GLY A 75 -3.86 3.83 -24.76
N LYS A 76 -3.36 4.05 -25.98
CA LYS A 76 -2.08 4.71 -26.21
C LYS A 76 -2.18 6.22 -26.02
N ASN A 77 -1.07 6.79 -25.55
CA ASN A 77 -0.90 8.24 -25.50
C ASN A 77 -0.18 8.72 -26.78
N GLU A 78 -0.49 9.93 -27.25
CA GLU A 78 0.13 10.49 -28.47
C GLU A 78 1.63 10.76 -28.29
N GLN A 79 2.09 10.96 -27.05
CA GLN A 79 3.47 11.31 -26.71
C GLN A 79 4.31 10.14 -26.20
N ASP A 80 3.85 8.90 -26.37
CA ASP A 80 4.52 7.66 -25.93
C ASP A 80 4.95 7.64 -24.44
N ASN A 81 4.33 8.48 -23.62
CA ASN A 81 4.55 8.60 -22.18
C ASN A 81 3.35 8.07 -21.38
N TYR A 82 3.62 7.57 -20.17
CA TYR A 82 2.55 7.14 -19.27
C TYR A 82 1.84 8.35 -18.64
N SER A 83 0.51 8.33 -18.68
CA SER A 83 -0.33 9.30 -17.98
C SER A 83 -1.41 8.57 -17.19
N VAL A 84 -1.74 9.12 -16.02
CA VAL A 84 -2.74 8.55 -15.12
C VAL A 84 -3.90 9.52 -15.01
N ILE A 85 -5.10 8.98 -15.13
CA ILE A 85 -6.36 9.70 -15.05
C ILE A 85 -7.16 9.03 -13.94
N GLY A 86 -7.52 9.79 -12.92
CA GLY A 86 -8.33 9.26 -11.85
C GLY A 86 -8.72 10.32 -10.84
N ASP A 87 -9.89 10.11 -10.23
CA ASP A 87 -10.38 10.96 -9.17
C ASP A 87 -9.55 10.72 -7.90
N THR A 88 -8.94 11.78 -7.34
CA THR A 88 -8.21 11.70 -6.07
C THR A 88 -9.06 12.17 -4.88
N THR A 89 -10.35 12.41 -5.06
CA THR A 89 -11.27 12.80 -3.97
C THR A 89 -11.58 11.63 -3.04
N GLU A 90 -12.22 11.96 -1.90
CA GLU A 90 -12.62 11.02 -0.86
C GLU A 90 -13.48 9.85 -1.39
N LYS A 91 -14.23 10.03 -2.49
CA LYS A 91 -15.05 8.98 -3.08
C LYS A 91 -14.22 7.81 -3.60
N ASN A 92 -13.06 8.10 -4.18
CA ASN A 92 -12.13 7.10 -4.70
C ASN A 92 -11.15 6.60 -3.64
N GLN A 93 -11.08 7.25 -2.48
CA GLN A 93 -10.24 6.83 -1.37
C GLN A 93 -10.97 5.85 -0.45
N ASP A 94 -10.26 4.83 0.01
CA ASP A 94 -10.73 3.97 1.09
C ASP A 94 -10.20 4.52 2.43
N ILE A 95 -10.89 5.54 2.94
CA ILE A 95 -10.50 6.24 4.17
C ILE A 95 -10.48 5.28 5.36
N LYS A 96 -11.46 4.37 5.46
CA LYS A 96 -11.54 3.37 6.54
C LYS A 96 -10.31 2.45 6.53
N ALA A 97 -9.92 1.91 5.37
CA ALA A 97 -8.71 1.10 5.26
C ALA A 97 -7.44 1.90 5.58
N GLY A 98 -7.40 3.18 5.15
CA GLY A 98 -6.32 4.11 5.48
C GLY A 98 -6.17 4.35 6.99
N GLU A 99 -7.28 4.63 7.67
CA GLU A 99 -7.35 4.80 9.13
C GLU A 99 -6.88 3.55 9.87
N ALA A 100 -7.35 2.36 9.46
CA ALA A 100 -6.92 1.10 10.04
C ALA A 100 -5.41 0.91 9.95
N ARG A 101 -4.80 1.23 8.81
CA ARG A 101 -3.34 1.14 8.61
C ARG A 101 -2.57 2.18 9.41
N ASP A 102 -3.09 3.39 9.52
CA ASP A 102 -2.48 4.42 10.37
C ASP A 102 -2.53 4.02 11.85
N ILE A 103 -3.63 3.40 12.32
CA ILE A 103 -3.74 2.81 13.66
C ILE A 103 -2.72 1.69 13.86
N ILE A 104 -2.65 0.73 12.93
CA ILE A 104 -1.67 -0.38 13.00
C ILE A 104 -0.25 0.19 13.11
N ARG A 105 0.09 1.20 12.31
CA ARG A 105 1.41 1.84 12.33
C ARG A 105 1.68 2.55 13.66
N LYS A 106 0.70 3.28 14.21
CA LYS A 106 0.82 3.93 15.52
C LYS A 106 1.11 2.89 16.61
N ILE A 107 0.33 1.81 16.66
CA ILE A 107 0.49 0.75 17.64
C ILE A 107 1.85 0.04 17.47
N GLN A 108 2.25 -0.27 16.24
CA GLN A 108 3.57 -0.87 15.99
C GLN A 108 4.72 0.08 16.33
N GLY A 109 4.53 1.39 16.20
CA GLY A 109 5.47 2.41 16.67
C GLY A 109 5.63 2.36 18.20
N GLU A 110 4.52 2.39 18.93
CA GLU A 110 4.53 2.25 20.40
C GLU A 110 5.15 0.93 20.85
N ARG A 111 4.84 -0.18 20.18
CA ARG A 111 5.43 -1.50 20.48
C ARG A 111 6.95 -1.51 20.37
N LYS A 112 7.51 -0.76 19.42
CA LYS A 112 8.96 -0.58 19.28
C LYS A 112 9.51 0.27 20.43
N LEU A 113 8.83 1.35 20.80
CA LEU A 113 9.22 2.21 21.93
C LEU A 113 9.19 1.45 23.27
N LEU A 114 8.20 0.58 23.46
CA LEU A 114 8.05 -0.28 24.63
C LEU A 114 9.07 -1.44 24.66
N GLY A 115 9.81 -1.68 23.57
CA GLY A 115 10.77 -2.79 23.49
C GLY A 115 10.11 -4.16 23.64
N THR A 116 8.96 -4.36 22.98
CA THR A 116 8.26 -5.66 22.97
C THR A 116 9.00 -6.70 22.12
N LYS A 117 8.90 -7.98 22.49
CA LYS A 117 9.44 -9.08 21.67
C LYS A 117 8.55 -9.30 20.44
N LEU A 118 9.10 -9.94 19.40
CA LEU A 118 8.42 -10.17 18.11
C LEU A 118 7.03 -10.82 18.26
N ASN A 119 6.90 -11.75 19.20
CA ASN A 119 5.66 -12.52 19.44
C ASN A 119 4.84 -12.01 20.63
N GLU A 120 5.27 -10.93 21.28
CA GLU A 120 4.61 -10.40 22.47
C GLU A 120 3.38 -9.60 22.06
N LYS A 121 2.22 -10.02 22.57
CA LYS A 121 0.97 -9.29 22.35
C LYS A 121 0.87 -8.10 23.31
N VAL A 122 0.17 -7.05 22.87
CA VAL A 122 -0.08 -5.85 23.66
C VAL A 122 -1.57 -5.59 23.80
N ASN A 123 -1.94 -4.79 24.80
CA ASN A 123 -3.28 -4.20 24.87
C ASN A 123 -3.21 -2.78 24.31
N ALA A 124 -4.26 -2.37 23.60
CA ALA A 124 -4.33 -1.04 23.02
C ALA A 124 -5.68 -0.38 23.33
N VAL A 125 -5.64 0.90 23.67
CA VAL A 125 -6.80 1.76 23.91
C VAL A 125 -6.84 2.81 22.81
N LEU A 126 -7.98 2.94 22.14
CA LEU A 126 -8.21 3.90 21.04
C LEU A 126 -9.56 4.59 21.21
N GLU A 127 -9.67 5.84 20.78
CA GLU A 127 -10.94 6.58 20.81
C GLU A 127 -11.97 5.98 19.84
N SER A 128 -11.50 5.67 18.62
CA SER A 128 -12.31 5.07 17.57
C SER A 128 -11.41 4.29 16.61
N TRP A 129 -11.99 3.27 15.97
CA TRP A 129 -11.40 2.53 14.86
C TRP A 129 -12.50 2.06 13.91
N PRO A 130 -12.18 1.83 12.64
CA PRO A 130 -13.12 1.22 11.70
C PRO A 130 -13.37 -0.24 12.07
N VAL A 131 -14.57 -0.54 12.56
CA VAL A 131 -14.97 -1.87 13.08
C VAL A 131 -14.79 -2.98 12.03
N GLU A 132 -15.02 -2.68 10.76
CA GLU A 132 -14.80 -3.60 9.64
C GLU A 132 -13.35 -4.13 9.55
N PHE A 133 -12.37 -3.37 10.05
CA PHE A 133 -10.95 -3.71 10.04
C PHE A 133 -10.42 -4.12 11.42
N GLU A 134 -11.29 -4.31 12.43
CA GLU A 134 -10.87 -4.63 13.79
C GLU A 134 -10.01 -5.89 13.87
N GLU A 135 -10.42 -6.95 13.18
CA GLU A 135 -9.67 -8.22 13.13
C GLU A 135 -8.31 -8.05 12.43
N GLU A 136 -8.26 -7.24 11.36
CA GLU A 136 -7.00 -6.92 10.68
C GLU A 136 -6.06 -6.14 11.60
N ILE A 137 -6.59 -5.14 12.32
CA ILE A 137 -5.83 -4.33 13.28
C ILE A 137 -5.26 -5.24 14.37
N LYS A 138 -6.09 -6.09 14.99
CA LYS A 138 -5.63 -7.01 16.05
C LYS A 138 -4.55 -7.95 15.55
N LYS A 139 -4.73 -8.57 14.38
CA LYS A 139 -3.77 -9.51 13.81
C LYS A 139 -2.45 -8.84 13.42
N LYS A 140 -2.49 -7.75 12.66
CA LYS A 140 -1.29 -7.07 12.17
C LYS A 140 -0.54 -6.31 13.26
N ALA A 141 -1.24 -5.82 14.30
CA ALA A 141 -0.60 -5.12 15.42
C ALA A 141 -0.21 -6.06 16.58
N LEU A 142 -0.60 -7.34 16.55
CA LEU A 142 -0.46 -8.32 17.65
C LEU A 142 -1.12 -7.83 18.94
N ILE A 143 -2.38 -7.40 18.84
CA ILE A 143 -3.16 -6.94 19.98
C ILE A 143 -3.88 -8.13 20.60
N ASN A 144 -3.87 -8.22 21.92
CA ASN A 144 -4.68 -9.18 22.67
C ASN A 144 -6.05 -8.61 23.02
N ASN A 145 -6.08 -7.38 23.54
CA ASN A 145 -7.33 -6.68 23.86
C ASN A 145 -7.32 -5.25 23.28
N LEU A 146 -8.42 -4.88 22.64
CA LEU A 146 -8.62 -3.55 22.04
C LEU A 146 -9.82 -2.88 22.72
N GLU A 147 -9.58 -1.80 23.44
CA GLU A 147 -10.60 -1.11 24.23
C GLU A 147 -10.86 0.31 23.71
N LYS A 148 -12.09 0.78 23.88
CA LYS A 148 -12.45 2.18 23.59
C LYS A 148 -12.08 3.08 24.76
N GLY A 149 -11.29 4.11 24.50
CA GLY A 149 -10.93 5.11 25.50
C GLY A 149 -10.48 6.42 24.89
N LYS A 150 -10.63 7.53 25.62
CA LYS A 150 -10.36 8.89 25.12
C LYS A 150 -8.88 9.14 24.79
N GLU A 151 -7.96 8.39 25.40
CA GLU A 151 -6.52 8.54 25.20
C GLU A 151 -5.95 7.30 24.54
N PHE A 152 -5.11 7.51 23.52
CA PHE A 152 -4.36 6.44 22.88
C PHE A 152 -3.30 5.90 23.84
N LYS A 153 -3.36 4.62 24.16
CA LYS A 153 -2.40 3.96 25.04
C LYS A 153 -2.12 2.54 24.59
N VAL A 154 -0.85 2.15 24.56
CA VAL A 154 -0.43 0.77 24.32
C VAL A 154 0.29 0.28 25.57
N THR A 155 -0.11 -0.88 26.09
CA THR A 155 0.47 -1.47 27.29
C THR A 155 0.88 -2.91 27.04
N LYS A 156 1.97 -3.34 27.69
CA LYS A 156 2.35 -4.75 27.70
C LYS A 156 1.34 -5.54 28.53
N ILE A 157 1.10 -6.77 28.12
CA ILE A 157 0.38 -7.72 28.95
C ILE A 157 1.34 -8.10 30.07
N GLN A 158 1.10 -7.59 31.27
CA GLN A 158 1.80 -8.09 32.45
C GLN A 158 1.39 -9.56 32.61
N SER A 159 2.37 -10.45 32.46
CA SER A 159 2.28 -11.84 32.93
C SER A 159 2.55 -11.88 34.43
#